data_AF-A0A7V2G531-F1
#
_entry.id   AF-A0A7V2G531-F1
#
_cell.length_a   1.000
_cell.length_b   1.000
_cell.length_c   1.000
_cell.angle_alpha   90.00
_cell.angle_beta   90.00
_cell.angle_gamma   90.00
#
_symmetry.space_group_name_H-M   'P 1'
#
loop_
_entity.id
_entity.type
_entity.pdbx_description
1 polymer ?
#
loop_
_entity_poly.entity_id
_entity_poly.type
_entity_poly.pdbx_seq_one_letter_code
_entity_poly.pdbx_strand_id
1 'polypeptide(L)'
;MKSRTPFPAAFVEIGISCVALGTVALGAAIYSAMCLEFDQIFNLLEGILWIAIALVFAFARRSRKEPIYRPLLIRCSITFLLFGISDLIEIKTRAWYSPWSLLALKAACVASLVYHFFAYLRMRRSAMKR
;
A
#
# COMPACT_ATOMS: atom_id res chain seq x y z
N MET A 1 -37.24 -2.43 62.91
CA MET A 1 -35.94 -2.21 62.23
C MET A 1 -35.94 -2.99 60.93
N LYS A 2 -36.06 -2.30 59.77
CA LYS A 2 -36.09 -2.94 58.45
C LYS A 2 -34.70 -2.80 57.84
N SER A 3 -33.93 -3.90 57.82
CA SER A 3 -32.60 -3.96 57.22
C SER A 3 -32.71 -3.72 55.72
N ARG A 4 -32.22 -2.57 55.25
CA ARG A 4 -32.07 -2.29 53.80
C ARG A 4 -31.01 -3.26 53.27
N THR A 5 -31.38 -4.08 52.30
CA THR A 5 -30.45 -4.94 51.56
C THR A 5 -29.41 -4.08 50.81
N PRO A 6 -28.17 -4.56 50.62
CA PRO A 6 -27.12 -3.84 49.90
C PRO A 6 -27.29 -4.03 48.39
N PHE A 7 -28.40 -3.54 47.84
CA PHE A 7 -28.66 -3.56 46.39
C PHE A 7 -28.85 -2.12 45.93
N PRO A 8 -27.73 -1.38 45.75
CA PRO A 8 -27.50 -0.76 44.44
C PRO A 8 -26.02 -0.61 43.99
N ALA A 9 -25.02 -0.85 44.87
CA ALA A 9 -23.63 -0.50 44.59
C ALA A 9 -23.02 -1.34 43.45
N ALA A 10 -23.23 -2.66 43.47
CA ALA A 10 -22.74 -3.55 42.43
C ALA A 10 -23.36 -3.25 41.05
N PHE A 11 -24.63 -2.87 41.00
CA PHE A 11 -25.29 -2.47 39.75
C PHE A 11 -24.72 -1.17 39.18
N VAL A 12 -24.38 -0.21 40.04
CA VAL A 12 -23.72 1.04 39.64
C VAL A 12 -22.29 0.79 39.16
N GLU A 13 -21.51 -0.05 39.84
CA GLU A 13 -20.15 -0.41 39.41
C GLU A 13 -20.13 -1.17 38.08
N ILE A 14 -21.06 -2.11 37.88
CA ILE A 14 -21.23 -2.81 36.61
C ILE A 14 -21.62 -1.81 35.51
N GLY A 15 -22.54 -0.89 35.79
CA GLY A 15 -22.94 0.17 34.85
C GLY A 15 -21.78 1.08 34.44
N ILE A 16 -20.98 1.56 35.41
CA ILE A 16 -19.80 2.39 35.16
C ILE A 16 -18.74 1.62 34.35
N SER A 17 -18.52 0.35 34.68
CA SER A 17 -17.56 -0.51 33.97
C SER A 17 -18.01 -0.78 32.52
N CYS A 18 -19.30 -1.01 32.28
CA CYS A 18 -19.85 -1.19 30.94
C CYS A 18 -19.74 0.09 30.10
N VAL A 19 -20.00 1.27 30.70
CA VAL A 19 -19.83 2.57 30.02
C VAL A 19 -18.35 2.80 29.69
N ALA A 20 -17.44 2.55 30.62
CA ALA A 20 -16.00 2.69 30.41
C ALA A 20 -15.52 1.77 29.26
N LEU A 21 -15.88 0.48 29.30
CA LEU A 21 -15.57 -0.48 28.22
C LEU A 21 -16.15 -0.04 26.88
N GLY A 22 -17.40 0.45 26.86
CA GLY A 22 -18.04 0.96 25.65
C GLY A 22 -17.31 2.18 25.06
N THR A 23 -16.88 3.12 25.90
CA THR A 23 -16.12 4.29 25.44
C THR A 23 -14.75 3.95 24.88
N VAL A 24 -14.03 3.01 25.50
CA VAL A 24 -12.73 2.52 24.99
C VAL A 24 -12.90 1.78 23.66
N ALA A 25 -13.91 0.92 23.56
CA ALA A 25 -14.20 0.20 22.32
C ALA A 25 -14.58 1.14 21.17
N LEU A 26 -15.39 2.16 21.44
CA LEU A 26 -15.74 3.19 20.46
C LEU A 26 -14.51 3.99 20.02
N GLY A 27 -13.65 4.39 20.96
CA GLY A 27 -12.39 5.08 20.65
C GLY A 27 -11.45 4.24 19.77
N ALA A 28 -11.30 2.94 20.10
CA ALA A 28 -10.50 2.02 19.30
C ALA A 28 -11.09 1.82 17.88
N ALA A 29 -12.42 1.71 17.76
CA ALA A 29 -13.09 1.61 16.47
C ALA A 29 -12.91 2.87 15.61
N ILE A 30 -13.03 4.06 16.21
CA ILE A 30 -12.80 5.35 15.52
C ILE A 30 -11.34 5.46 15.06
N TYR A 31 -10.38 5.10 15.92
CA TYR A 31 -8.95 5.12 15.56
C TYR A 31 -8.65 4.16 14.42
N SER A 32 -9.19 2.94 14.49
CA SER A 32 -9.00 1.91 13.46
C SER A 32 -9.61 2.33 12.12
N ALA A 33 -10.78 2.97 12.14
CA ALA A 33 -11.42 3.53 10.94
C ALA A 33 -10.59 4.67 10.34
N MET A 34 -10.04 5.56 11.18
CA MET A 34 -9.17 6.66 10.74
C MET A 34 -7.89 6.13 10.07
N CYS A 35 -7.23 5.13 10.65
CA CYS A 35 -6.04 4.51 10.06
C CYS A 35 -6.33 3.92 8.68
N LEU A 36 -7.47 3.22 8.53
CA LEU A 36 -7.85 2.59 7.28
C LEU A 36 -8.08 3.60 6.15
N GLU A 37 -8.69 4.76 6.45
CA GLU A 37 -8.89 5.83 5.46
C GLU A 37 -7.54 6.47 5.03
N PHE A 38 -6.60 6.59 5.96
CA PHE A 38 -5.25 7.11 5.66
C PHE A 38 -4.49 6.16 4.71
N ASP A 39 -4.54 4.85 4.96
CA ASP A 39 -3.91 3.83 4.11
C ASP A 39 -4.46 3.87 2.67
N GLN A 40 -5.75 4.14 2.49
CA GLN A 40 -6.37 4.25 1.18
C GLN A 40 -5.90 5.48 0.39
N ILE A 41 -5.76 6.62 1.06
CA ILE A 41 -5.25 7.86 0.44
C ILE A 41 -3.80 7.66 0.00
N PHE A 42 -2.98 7.06 0.86
CA PHE A 42 -1.58 6.80 0.55
C PHE A 42 -1.43 5.86 -0.65
N ASN A 43 -2.15 4.74 -0.66
CA ASN A 43 -2.18 3.81 -1.79
C ASN A 43 -2.68 4.46 -3.10
N LEU A 44 -3.63 5.39 -3.03
CA LEU A 44 -4.08 6.14 -4.21
C LEU A 44 -2.97 7.02 -4.77
N LEU A 45 -2.28 7.77 -3.90
CA LEU A 45 -1.18 8.64 -4.28
C LEU A 45 -0.01 7.82 -4.87
N GLU A 46 0.33 6.70 -4.25
CA GLU A 46 1.33 5.76 -4.75
C GLU A 46 0.92 5.19 -6.12
N GLY A 47 -0.30 4.70 -6.25
CA GLY A 47 -0.83 4.16 -7.51
C GLY A 47 -0.73 5.18 -8.66
N ILE A 48 -1.14 6.42 -8.42
CA ILE A 48 -1.03 7.52 -9.40
C ILE A 48 0.43 7.80 -9.75
N LEU A 49 1.31 7.87 -8.75
CA LEU A 49 2.74 8.12 -8.94
C LEU A 49 3.38 7.04 -9.82
N TRP A 50 3.14 5.77 -9.54
CA TRP A 50 3.71 4.67 -10.31
C TRP A 50 3.22 4.64 -11.75
N ILE A 51 1.92 4.90 -11.97
CA ILE A 51 1.36 5.02 -13.32
C ILE A 51 1.99 6.20 -14.06
N ALA A 52 2.18 7.35 -13.41
CA ALA A 52 2.84 8.50 -14.02
C ALA A 52 4.28 8.16 -14.44
N ILE A 53 5.05 7.47 -13.59
CA ILE A 53 6.41 6.99 -13.91
C ILE A 53 6.38 6.01 -15.10
N ALA A 54 5.40 5.10 -15.14
CA ALA A 54 5.23 4.17 -16.24
C ALA A 54 5.02 4.89 -17.58
N LEU A 55 4.21 5.96 -17.59
CA LEU A 55 4.00 6.80 -18.77
C LEU A 55 5.27 7.53 -19.17
N VAL A 56 6.03 8.10 -18.21
CA VAL A 56 7.33 8.73 -18.49
C VAL A 56 8.25 7.77 -19.22
N PHE A 57 8.39 6.52 -18.76
CA PHE A 57 9.20 5.51 -19.45
C PHE A 57 8.64 5.13 -20.84
N ALA A 58 7.32 5.02 -20.98
CA ALA A 58 6.65 4.72 -22.25
C ALA A 58 6.88 5.80 -23.31
N PHE A 59 6.95 7.07 -22.91
CA PHE A 59 7.21 8.20 -23.80
C PHE A 59 8.71 8.44 -24.02
N ALA A 60 9.53 8.32 -22.97
CA ALA A 60 10.98 8.53 -23.05
C ALA A 60 11.65 7.62 -24.09
N ARG A 61 11.09 6.43 -24.36
CA ARG A 61 11.62 5.52 -25.40
C ARG A 61 11.64 6.14 -26.80
N ARG A 62 10.73 7.10 -27.09
CA ARG A 62 10.66 7.80 -28.39
C ARG A 62 11.82 8.78 -28.55
N SER A 63 12.24 9.41 -27.46
CA SER A 63 13.28 10.44 -27.45
C SER A 63 14.71 9.87 -27.24
N ARG A 64 14.85 8.57 -26.98
CA ARG A 64 16.17 7.94 -26.82
C ARG A 64 16.84 7.67 -28.17
N LYS A 65 18.01 8.29 -28.36
CA LYS A 65 18.91 8.09 -29.51
C LYS A 65 19.48 6.67 -29.55
N GLU A 66 19.80 6.09 -28.39
CA GLU A 66 20.38 4.75 -28.30
C GLU A 66 19.27 3.68 -28.23
N PRO A 67 19.10 2.84 -29.27
CA PRO A 67 18.04 1.84 -29.32
C PRO A 67 18.23 0.74 -28.27
N ILE A 68 19.45 0.55 -27.76
CA ILE A 68 19.80 -0.49 -26.78
C ILE A 68 18.99 -0.37 -25.48
N TYR A 69 18.59 0.84 -25.06
CA TYR A 69 17.80 1.07 -23.85
C TYR A 69 16.30 0.89 -24.04
N ARG A 70 15.79 0.81 -25.28
CA ARG A 70 14.34 0.74 -25.54
C ARG A 70 13.65 -0.47 -24.90
N PRO A 71 14.20 -1.70 -24.97
CA PRO A 71 13.59 -2.85 -24.30
C PRO A 71 13.56 -2.70 -22.78
N LEU A 72 14.58 -2.08 -22.19
CA LEU A 72 14.62 -1.81 -20.75
C LEU A 72 13.52 -0.82 -20.35
N LEU A 73 13.34 0.27 -21.10
CA LEU A 73 12.29 1.27 -20.83
C LEU A 73 10.88 0.67 -20.93
N ILE A 74 10.64 -0.22 -21.90
CA ILE A 74 9.36 -0.93 -22.04
C ILE A 74 9.10 -1.81 -20.81
N ARG A 75 10.09 -2.61 -20.39
CA ARG A 75 9.94 -3.46 -19.20
C ARG A 75 9.73 -2.65 -17.93
N CYS A 76 10.49 -1.56 -17.73
CA CYS A 76 10.25 -0.64 -16.61
C CYS A 76 8.83 -0.06 -16.64
N SER A 77 8.37 0.39 -17.80
CA SER A 77 7.01 0.94 -17.96
C SER A 77 5.94 -0.08 -17.55
N ILE A 78 6.04 -1.32 -18.02
CA ILE A 78 5.11 -2.39 -17.65
C ILE A 78 5.16 -2.67 -16.14
N THR A 79 6.35 -2.78 -15.55
CA THR A 79 6.49 -3.04 -14.11
C THR A 79 5.89 -1.94 -13.26
N PHE A 80 6.18 -0.66 -13.54
CA PHE A 80 5.60 0.45 -12.79
C PHE A 80 4.08 0.54 -12.98
N LEU A 81 3.58 0.24 -14.18
CA LEU A 81 2.13 0.20 -14.42
C LEU A 81 1.46 -0.90 -13.59
N LEU A 82 2.02 -2.11 -13.56
CA LEU A 82 1.51 -3.21 -12.76
C LEU A 82 1.58 -2.93 -11.25
N PHE A 83 2.64 -2.26 -10.81
CA PHE A 83 2.78 -1.86 -9.41
C PHE A 83 1.71 -0.84 -9.01
N GLY A 84 1.50 0.20 -9.83
CA GLY A 84 0.43 1.17 -9.58
C GLY A 84 -0.98 0.56 -9.65
N ILE A 85 -1.22 -0.39 -10.56
CA ILE A 85 -2.48 -1.16 -10.59
C ILE A 85 -2.65 -1.97 -9.29
N SER A 86 -1.57 -2.55 -8.76
CA SER A 86 -1.65 -3.32 -7.51
C SER A 86 -2.08 -2.46 -6.33
N ASP A 87 -1.62 -1.20 -6.25
CA ASP A 87 -2.02 -0.25 -5.20
C ASP A 87 -3.49 0.19 -5.38
N LEU A 88 -3.95 0.37 -6.62
CA LEU A 88 -5.38 0.65 -6.90
C LEU A 88 -6.31 -0.51 -6.55
N ILE A 89 -5.83 -1.76 -6.67
CA ILE A 89 -6.58 -2.95 -6.23
C ILE A 89 -6.62 -2.99 -4.71
N GLU A 90 -5.54 -2.60 -4.02
CA GLU A 90 -5.46 -2.55 -2.56
C GLU A 90 -6.54 -1.63 -1.94
N ILE A 91 -6.82 -0.49 -2.58
CA ILE A 91 -7.92 0.42 -2.17
C ILE A 91 -9.27 -0.32 -2.20
N LYS A 92 -9.49 -1.18 -3.20
CA LYS A 92 -10.75 -1.93 -3.37
C LYS A 92 -10.86 -3.10 -2.41
N THR A 93 -9.76 -3.83 -2.19
CA THR A 93 -9.76 -5.01 -1.31
C THR A 93 -9.66 -4.65 0.17
N ARG A 94 -9.24 -3.42 0.49
CA ARG A 94 -8.89 -2.96 1.86
C ARG A 94 -7.92 -3.90 2.58
N ALA A 95 -7.13 -4.65 1.80
CA ALA A 95 -6.22 -5.65 2.31
C ALA A 95 -4.99 -5.72 1.40
N TRP A 96 -3.82 -5.51 2.01
CA TRP A 96 -2.53 -5.55 1.31
C TRP A 96 -2.06 -6.97 0.94
N TYR A 97 -2.60 -8.00 1.61
CA TYR A 97 -2.21 -9.41 1.42
C TYR A 97 -3.29 -10.29 0.77
N SER A 98 -4.52 -9.81 0.64
CA SER A 98 -5.66 -10.59 0.13
C SER A 98 -6.26 -9.93 -1.12
N PRO A 99 -6.34 -10.64 -2.26
CA PRO A 99 -5.89 -12.03 -2.47
C PRO A 99 -4.36 -12.17 -2.48
N TRP A 100 -3.83 -13.36 -2.17
CA TRP A 100 -2.38 -13.66 -2.17
C TRP A 100 -1.68 -13.33 -3.49
N SER A 101 -2.42 -13.31 -4.60
CA SER A 101 -1.93 -12.88 -5.91
C SER A 101 -1.46 -11.42 -5.92
N LEU A 102 -2.03 -10.55 -5.09
CA LEU A 102 -1.63 -9.15 -4.97
C LEU A 102 -0.25 -9.03 -4.33
N LEU A 103 0.00 -9.79 -3.27
CA LEU A 103 1.32 -9.86 -2.64
C LEU A 103 2.37 -10.43 -3.60
N ALA A 104 2.03 -11.50 -4.34
CA ALA A 104 2.91 -12.08 -5.35
C ALA A 104 3.23 -11.08 -6.47
N LEU A 105 2.24 -10.30 -6.91
CA LEU A 105 2.43 -9.24 -7.91
C LEU A 105 3.37 -8.15 -7.39
N LYS A 106 3.18 -7.65 -6.17
CA LYS A 106 4.06 -6.66 -5.56
C LYS A 106 5.50 -7.19 -5.43
N ALA A 107 5.66 -8.42 -4.95
CA ALA A 107 6.98 -9.06 -4.85
C ALA A 107 7.66 -9.22 -6.23
N ALA A 108 6.91 -9.65 -7.24
CA ALA A 108 7.41 -9.77 -8.61
C ALA A 108 7.80 -8.41 -9.21
N CYS A 109 7.03 -7.35 -8.92
CA CYS A 109 7.34 -5.99 -9.35
C CYS A 109 8.64 -5.49 -8.70
N VAL A 110 8.79 -5.65 -7.39
CA VAL A 110 10.00 -5.25 -6.66
C VAL A 110 11.22 -6.00 -7.20
N ALA A 111 11.13 -7.31 -7.38
CA ALA A 111 12.21 -8.11 -7.96
C ALA A 111 12.57 -7.64 -9.39
N SER A 112 11.56 -7.31 -10.20
CA SER A 112 11.75 -6.78 -11.55
C SER A 112 12.44 -5.42 -11.54
N LEU A 113 12.07 -4.51 -10.63
CA LEU A 113 12.72 -3.20 -10.48
C LEU A 113 14.20 -3.34 -10.12
N VAL A 114 14.52 -4.23 -9.18
CA VAL A 114 15.91 -4.55 -8.81
C VAL A 114 16.68 -5.09 -10.02
N TYR A 115 16.10 -6.03 -10.76
CA TYR A 115 16.70 -6.54 -11.98
C TYR A 115 16.92 -5.44 -13.04
N HIS A 116 15.93 -4.56 -13.27
CA HIS A 116 16.03 -3.45 -14.22
C HIS A 116 17.14 -2.48 -13.83
N PHE A 117 17.30 -2.19 -12.54
CA PHE A 117 18.37 -1.36 -12.02
C PHE A 117 19.76 -1.97 -12.31
N PHE A 118 19.96 -3.26 -12.02
CA PHE A 118 21.23 -3.93 -12.34
C PHE A 118 21.48 -4.04 -13.85
N ALA A 119 20.43 -4.29 -14.64
CA ALA A 119 20.53 -4.31 -16.10
C ALA A 119 20.97 -2.94 -16.64
N TYR A 120 20.39 -1.85 -16.12
CA TYR A 120 20.81 -0.49 -16.46
C TYR A 120 22.28 -0.25 -16.12
N LEU A 121 22.72 -0.61 -14.91
CA LEU A 121 24.13 -0.43 -14.49
C LEU A 121 25.09 -1.23 -15.38
N ARG A 122 24.72 -2.45 -15.76
CA ARG A 122 25.53 -3.27 -16.68
C ARG A 122 25.63 -2.63 -18.07
N MET A 123 24.52 -2.14 -18.62
CA MET A 123 24.50 -1.46 -19.91
C MET A 123 25.32 -0.17 -19.89
N ARG A 124 25.20 0.64 -18.83
CA ARG A 124 25.97 1.87 -18.65
C ARG A 124 27.47 1.61 -18.56
N ARG A 125 27.89 0.56 -17.85
CA ARG A 125 29.30 0.14 -17.77
C ARG A 125 29.85 -0.30 -19.12
N SER A 126 29.07 -1.05 -19.91
CA SER A 126 29.48 -1.47 -21.25
C SER A 126 29.55 -0.30 -22.23
N ALA A 127 28.72 0.73 -22.06
CA ALA A 127 28.76 1.94 -22.87
C ALA A 127 30.02 2.78 -22.57
N MET A 128 30.48 2.87 -21.32
CA MET A 128 31.71 3.60 -20.96
C MET A 128 33.01 2.90 -21.41
N LYS A 129 32.95 1.62 -21.78
CA LYS A 129 34.10 0.85 -22.27
C LYS A 129 34.27 0.91 -23.79
N ARG A 130 33.31 1.48 -24.51
CA ARG A 130 33.37 1.71 -25.96
C ARG A 130 33.81 3.14 -26.21
#